data_AF-A0A0M6XWV2-F1
#
_entry.id   AF-A0A0M6XWV2-F1
#
_cell.length_a   1.000
_cell.length_b   1.000
_cell.length_c   1.000
_cell.angle_alpha   90.00
_cell.angle_beta   90.00
_cell.angle_gamma   90.00
#
_symmetry.space_group_name_H-M   'P 1'
#
loop_
_entity.id
_entity.type
_entity.pdbx_description
1 polymer ?
#
loop_
_entity_poly.entity_id
_entity_poly.type
_entity_poly.pdbx_seq_one_letter_code
_entity_poly.pdbx_strand_id
1 'polypeptide(L)'
;MVNVGRRRSRLGKMKGRILFGLGKKKNYTKICQDPKAVANLLYADRRKTSEILGDEDFISAWLGSDKQREITLVIRKEAIAGDVPSLKQMVWLLGNMQQEISTAGIPKEQKLELLVGILSERVDFCNKLISRGVPQHYYAMISLHHLYSALREMNKTGTLQKTRDTLNEMVAHAQAVIDMGKDHPSFDGDAGFIEDAKNILREGDDFRRLLNALGDSVAKLDAEH
;
A
#
# COMPACT_ATOMS: atom_id res chain seq x y z
N MET A 1 -45.17 41.72 5.55
CA MET A 1 -44.56 43.01 5.94
C MET A 1 -44.79 43.22 7.44
N VAL A 2 -43.76 43.10 8.28
CA VAL A 2 -43.32 44.04 9.32
C VAL A 2 -41.91 43.60 9.70
N ASN A 3 -40.98 44.56 9.68
CA ASN A 3 -39.56 44.41 9.98
C ASN A 3 -39.23 45.50 11.01
N VAL A 4 -38.68 45.16 12.18
CA VAL A 4 -37.80 45.93 13.11
C VAL A 4 -37.52 44.95 14.27
N GLY A 5 -36.34 44.68 14.85
CA GLY A 5 -35.00 45.20 14.74
C GLY A 5 -34.23 44.87 16.04
N ARG A 6 -33.04 44.25 15.90
CA ARG A 6 -31.84 44.22 16.78
C ARG A 6 -31.98 44.32 18.32
N ARG A 7 -31.40 43.31 19.01
CA ARG A 7 -30.40 43.55 20.09
C ARG A 7 -29.26 42.52 20.04
N ARG A 8 -28.02 43.03 20.03
CA ARG A 8 -26.75 42.31 20.22
C ARG A 8 -26.42 42.28 21.73
N SER A 9 -25.91 41.16 22.23
CA SER A 9 -24.91 41.11 23.32
C SER A 9 -24.16 39.77 23.22
N ARG A 10 -22.91 39.74 22.71
CA ARG A 10 -21.66 39.81 23.48
C ARG A 10 -21.58 38.83 24.66
N LEU A 11 -21.12 37.62 24.37
CA LEU A 11 -20.23 36.76 25.16
C LEU A 11 -19.34 36.11 24.09
N GLY A 12 -18.02 36.07 24.12
CA GLY A 12 -17.05 36.22 25.17
C GLY A 12 -15.89 35.36 24.66
N LYS A 13 -14.80 36.00 24.24
CA LYS A 13 -13.62 35.34 23.66
C LYS A 13 -13.08 34.28 24.62
N MET A 14 -12.97 33.03 24.19
CA MET A 14 -11.91 32.14 24.68
C MET A 14 -10.98 31.79 23.52
N LYS A 15 -9.91 32.59 23.44
CA LYS A 15 -8.73 32.30 22.64
C LYS A 15 -7.97 31.15 23.31
N GLY A 16 -8.23 29.92 22.88
CA GLY A 16 -7.26 28.83 23.03
C GLY A 16 -6.15 29.05 22.00
N ARG A 17 -5.12 29.84 22.34
CA ARG A 17 -3.88 29.92 21.57
C ARG A 17 -3.13 28.60 21.78
N ILE A 18 -3.27 27.67 20.84
CA ILE A 18 -2.24 26.64 20.67
C ILE A 18 -1.08 27.35 19.97
N LEU A 19 -0.02 27.64 20.74
CA LEU A 19 1.25 28.09 20.20
C LEU A 19 1.92 26.91 19.49
N PHE A 20 1.57 26.70 18.22
CA PHE A 20 2.46 25.99 17.30
C PHE A 20 3.66 26.89 17.04
N GLY A 21 4.85 26.42 17.42
CA GLY A 21 6.10 27.09 17.11
C GLY A 21 6.19 27.35 15.61
N LEU A 22 6.30 28.61 15.24
CA LEU A 22 6.57 29.06 13.88
C LEU A 22 8.02 28.70 13.50
N GLY A 23 8.27 27.40 13.28
CA GLY A 23 9.39 26.97 12.46
C GLY A 23 9.15 27.45 11.03
N LYS A 24 10.20 27.92 10.34
CA LYS A 24 10.10 28.23 8.91
C LYS A 24 9.54 27.01 8.19
N LYS A 25 8.41 27.16 7.47
CA LYS A 25 7.85 26.11 6.61
C LYS A 25 8.95 25.64 5.66
N LYS A 26 9.28 24.35 5.69
CA LYS A 26 10.33 23.79 4.83
C LYS A 26 9.90 23.96 3.38
N ASN A 27 10.83 24.39 2.51
CA ASN A 27 10.56 24.48 1.09
C ASN A 27 10.82 23.12 0.44
N TYR A 28 9.84 22.21 0.53
CA TYR A 28 9.97 20.86 0.00
C TYR A 28 10.17 20.85 -1.52
N THR A 29 9.54 21.78 -2.27
CA THR A 29 9.75 21.91 -3.72
C THR A 29 11.22 22.08 -4.07
N LYS A 30 11.97 22.90 -3.29
CA LYS A 30 13.42 23.06 -3.47
C LYS A 30 14.20 21.85 -2.99
N ILE A 31 13.84 21.27 -1.84
CA ILE A 31 14.55 20.12 -1.26
C ILE A 31 14.45 18.90 -2.18
N CYS A 32 13.26 18.64 -2.74
CA CYS A 32 13.01 17.52 -3.64
C CYS A 32 13.70 17.65 -5.01
N GLN A 33 14.51 18.67 -5.25
CA GLN A 33 15.40 18.74 -6.41
C GLN A 33 16.77 18.07 -6.16
N ASP A 34 17.06 17.69 -4.92
CA ASP A 34 18.30 17.00 -4.54
C ASP A 34 18.01 15.75 -3.69
N PRO A 35 18.17 14.54 -4.24
CA PRO A 35 17.97 13.29 -3.50
C PRO A 35 18.81 13.19 -2.22
N LYS A 36 20.01 13.80 -2.18
CA LYS A 36 20.84 13.81 -0.96
C LYS A 36 20.23 14.72 0.12
N ALA A 37 19.69 15.87 -0.28
CA ALA A 37 18.98 16.76 0.63
C ALA A 37 17.71 16.08 1.19
N VAL A 38 16.99 15.32 0.37
CA VAL A 38 15.85 14.51 0.83
C VAL A 38 16.29 13.42 1.80
N ALA A 39 17.36 12.66 1.49
CA ALA A 39 17.90 11.65 2.40
C ALA A 39 18.26 12.25 3.77
N ASN A 40 18.96 13.39 3.78
CA ASN A 40 19.31 14.10 5.00
C ASN A 40 18.07 14.60 5.75
N LEU A 41 17.10 15.17 5.04
CA LEU A 41 15.84 15.65 5.63
C LEU A 41 15.09 14.50 6.33
N LEU A 42 14.98 13.35 5.67
CA LEU A 42 14.21 12.21 6.16
C LEU A 42 14.91 11.46 7.30
N TYR A 43 16.23 11.29 7.22
CA TYR A 43 16.94 10.27 7.99
C TYR A 43 18.01 10.81 8.95
N ALA A 44 18.31 12.11 8.95
CA ALA A 44 19.21 12.70 9.94
C ALA A 44 18.61 12.68 11.37
N ASP A 45 17.28 12.77 11.50
CA ASP A 45 16.57 12.53 12.76
C ASP A 45 15.44 11.52 12.52
N ARG A 46 15.73 10.24 12.78
CA ARG A 46 14.81 9.11 12.54
C ARG A 46 13.47 9.24 13.27
N ARG A 47 13.41 10.04 14.34
CA ARG A 47 12.16 10.29 15.08
C ARG A 47 11.16 11.12 14.28
N LYS A 48 11.63 11.88 13.27
CA LYS A 48 10.81 12.75 12.41
C LYS A 48 10.47 12.11 11.06
N THR A 49 11.07 10.96 10.73
CA THR A 49 10.87 10.32 9.42
C THR A 49 9.40 10.06 9.14
N SER A 50 8.65 9.51 10.10
CA SER A 50 7.21 9.24 9.93
C SER A 50 6.37 10.51 9.75
N GLU A 51 6.73 11.59 10.43
CA GLU A 51 6.04 12.88 10.29
C GLU A 51 6.25 13.46 8.89
N ILE A 52 7.50 13.44 8.39
CA ILE A 52 7.84 14.00 7.09
C ILE A 52 7.27 13.14 5.94
N LEU A 53 7.35 11.81 6.05
CA LEU A 53 6.78 10.92 5.03
C LEU A 53 5.25 11.00 4.97
N GLY A 54 4.58 11.36 6.07
CA GLY A 54 3.14 11.60 6.11
C GLY A 54 2.71 13.05 5.80
N ASP A 55 3.66 13.94 5.51
CA ASP A 55 3.38 15.35 5.20
C ASP A 55 2.94 15.51 3.74
N GLU A 56 1.70 15.96 3.52
CA GLU A 56 1.11 16.13 2.18
C GLU A 56 1.92 17.08 1.29
N ASP A 57 2.51 18.14 1.87
CA ASP A 57 3.34 19.09 1.11
C ASP A 57 4.65 18.42 0.65
N PHE A 58 5.21 17.52 1.48
CA PHE A 58 6.40 16.75 1.11
C PHE A 58 6.07 15.72 0.03
N ILE A 59 4.98 14.96 0.20
CA ILE A 59 4.53 13.96 -0.77
C ILE A 59 4.28 14.62 -2.13
N SER A 60 3.55 15.73 -2.16
CA SER A 60 3.27 16.49 -3.38
C SER A 60 4.56 16.98 -4.05
N ALA A 61 5.49 17.56 -3.28
CA ALA A 61 6.78 18.03 -3.81
C ALA A 61 7.68 16.89 -4.30
N TRP A 62 7.64 15.71 -3.66
CA TRP A 62 8.39 14.54 -4.10
C TRP A 62 7.82 13.96 -5.40
N LEU A 63 6.50 13.70 -5.45
CA LEU A 63 5.86 13.09 -6.62
C LEU A 63 5.83 14.03 -7.83
N GLY A 64 5.81 15.35 -7.62
CA GLY A 64 5.91 16.35 -8.68
C GLY A 64 7.33 16.74 -9.09
N SER A 65 8.37 16.09 -8.57
CA SER A 65 9.76 16.43 -8.86
C SER A 65 10.33 15.67 -10.06
N ASP A 66 11.19 16.31 -10.85
CA ASP A 66 12.04 15.67 -11.88
C ASP A 66 12.99 14.60 -11.29
N LYS A 67 13.17 14.58 -9.97
CA LYS A 67 13.96 13.60 -9.21
C LYS A 67 13.11 12.56 -8.49
N GLN A 68 11.82 12.45 -8.83
CA GLN A 68 10.88 11.53 -8.18
C GLN A 68 11.44 10.11 -8.07
N ARG A 69 12.04 9.58 -9.16
CA ARG A 69 12.59 8.21 -9.19
C ARG A 69 13.74 8.05 -8.21
N GLU A 70 14.71 8.95 -8.22
CA GLU A 70 15.87 8.90 -7.33
C GLU A 70 15.46 9.05 -5.87
N ILE A 71 14.51 9.93 -5.57
CA ILE A 71 13.95 10.08 -4.22
C ILE A 71 13.21 8.81 -3.79
N THR A 72 12.43 8.21 -4.68
CA THR A 72 11.77 6.93 -4.41
C THR A 72 12.79 5.85 -4.08
N LEU A 73 13.91 5.79 -4.80
CA LEU A 73 14.99 4.83 -4.51
C LEU A 73 15.66 5.08 -3.16
N VAL A 74 15.79 6.34 -2.73
CA VAL A 74 16.26 6.68 -1.38
C VAL A 74 15.33 6.07 -0.32
N ILE A 75 14.02 6.29 -0.45
CA ILE A 75 13.03 5.78 0.52
C ILE A 75 12.96 4.24 0.46
N ARG A 76 12.94 3.68 -0.74
CA ARG A 76 12.91 2.23 -0.98
C ARG A 76 14.12 1.52 -0.37
N LYS A 77 15.33 2.11 -0.47
CA LYS A 77 16.54 1.51 0.12
C LYS A 77 16.41 1.35 1.64
N GLU A 78 15.86 2.35 2.31
CA GLU A 78 15.60 2.32 3.75
C GLU A 78 14.47 1.33 4.10
N ALA A 79 13.43 1.24 3.26
CA ALA A 79 12.38 0.24 3.39
C ALA A 79 12.93 -1.20 3.30
N ILE A 80 13.81 -1.48 2.33
CA ILE A 80 14.50 -2.78 2.17
C ILE A 80 15.32 -3.10 3.43
N ALA A 81 16.00 -2.11 3.99
CA ALA A 81 16.76 -2.21 5.24
C ALA A 81 15.88 -2.37 6.49
N GLY A 82 14.56 -2.21 6.36
CA GLY A 82 13.60 -2.48 7.42
C GLY A 82 13.15 -1.26 8.24
N ASP A 83 13.41 -0.04 7.76
CA ASP A 83 12.89 1.20 8.35
C ASP A 83 11.35 1.22 8.22
N VAL A 84 10.65 1.17 9.36
CA VAL A 84 9.18 1.03 9.41
C VAL A 84 8.43 2.18 8.72
N PRO A 85 8.77 3.47 8.95
CA PRO A 85 8.16 4.57 8.22
C PRO A 85 8.33 4.45 6.70
N SER A 86 9.53 4.10 6.23
CA SER A 86 9.81 3.93 4.81
C SER A 86 9.06 2.73 4.22
N LEU A 87 8.95 1.61 4.96
CA LEU A 87 8.14 0.46 4.57
C LEU A 87 6.67 0.84 4.38
N LYS A 88 6.07 1.55 5.34
CA LYS A 88 4.68 2.02 5.24
C LYS A 88 4.50 2.92 4.02
N GLN A 89 5.45 3.82 3.78
CA GLN A 89 5.41 4.70 2.62
C GLN A 89 5.46 3.94 1.29
N MET A 90 6.29 2.89 1.20
CA MET A 90 6.36 2.07 0.00
C MET A 90 5.11 1.21 -0.22
N VAL A 91 4.50 0.67 0.84
CA VAL A 91 3.22 -0.05 0.73
C VAL A 91 2.11 0.88 0.19
N TRP A 92 2.08 2.14 0.64
CA TRP A 92 1.16 3.16 0.13
C TRP A 92 1.45 3.51 -1.33
N LEU A 93 2.70 3.84 -1.66
CA LEU A 93 3.10 4.25 -3.01
C LEU A 93 2.80 3.16 -4.04
N LEU A 94 3.16 1.91 -3.75
CA LEU A 94 2.93 0.78 -4.65
C LEU A 94 1.43 0.49 -4.83
N GLY A 95 0.61 0.77 -3.81
CA GLY A 95 -0.85 0.72 -3.94
C GLY A 95 -1.39 1.75 -4.94
N ASN A 96 -0.89 2.99 -4.88
CA ASN A 96 -1.28 4.02 -5.84
C ASN A 96 -0.80 3.70 -7.26
N MET A 97 0.45 3.26 -7.40
CA MET A 97 1.00 2.85 -8.70
C MET A 97 0.21 1.69 -9.31
N GLN A 98 -0.30 0.75 -8.50
CA GLN A 98 -1.18 -0.30 -9.00
C GLN A 98 -2.45 0.28 -9.63
N GLN A 99 -3.11 1.24 -8.99
CA GLN A 99 -4.30 1.87 -9.54
C GLN A 99 -4.00 2.63 -10.85
N GLU A 100 -2.88 3.34 -10.90
CA GLU A 100 -2.42 4.04 -12.10
C GLU A 100 -2.14 3.06 -13.25
N ILE A 101 -1.38 1.99 -12.99
CA ILE A 101 -1.06 0.97 -14.00
C ILE A 101 -2.33 0.26 -14.49
N SER A 102 -3.26 -0.08 -13.60
CA SER A 102 -4.54 -0.71 -13.96
C SER A 102 -5.33 0.13 -14.97
N THR A 103 -5.33 1.46 -14.81
CA THR A 103 -6.06 2.40 -15.67
C THR A 103 -5.26 2.94 -16.86
N ALA A 104 -3.94 2.70 -16.90
CA ALA A 104 -3.08 3.17 -17.97
C ALA A 104 -3.43 2.57 -19.35
N GLY A 105 -3.35 3.40 -20.39
CA GLY A 105 -3.54 3.03 -21.80
C GLY A 105 -2.31 2.34 -22.44
N ILE A 106 -1.62 1.48 -21.69
CA ILE A 106 -0.43 0.75 -22.16
C ILE A 106 -0.80 -0.68 -22.63
N PRO A 107 0.05 -1.34 -23.45
CA PRO A 107 -0.19 -2.71 -23.89
C PRO A 107 -0.44 -3.68 -22.73
N LYS A 108 -1.37 -4.62 -22.94
CA LYS A 108 -1.80 -5.58 -21.90
C LYS A 108 -0.64 -6.36 -21.28
N GLU A 109 0.25 -6.91 -22.10
CA GLU A 109 1.39 -7.69 -21.60
C GLU A 109 2.32 -6.84 -20.72
N GLN A 110 2.64 -5.63 -21.17
CA GLN A 110 3.44 -4.69 -20.38
C GLN A 110 2.75 -4.31 -19.08
N LYS A 111 1.43 -4.10 -19.10
CA LYS A 111 0.63 -3.83 -17.90
C LYS A 111 0.74 -4.98 -16.90
N LEU A 112 0.58 -6.22 -17.36
CA LEU A 112 0.67 -7.41 -16.51
C LEU A 112 2.06 -7.59 -15.91
N GLU A 113 3.12 -7.37 -16.69
CA GLU A 113 4.50 -7.45 -16.19
C GLU A 113 4.78 -6.40 -15.11
N LEU A 114 4.33 -5.16 -15.32
CA LEU A 114 4.45 -4.09 -14.33
C LEU A 114 3.68 -4.44 -13.04
N LEU A 115 2.42 -4.88 -13.18
CA LEU A 115 1.59 -5.30 -12.04
C LEU A 115 2.25 -6.42 -11.24
N VAL A 116 2.75 -7.47 -11.91
CA VAL A 116 3.44 -8.58 -11.24
C VAL A 116 4.63 -8.07 -10.42
N GLY A 117 5.43 -7.15 -10.98
CA GLY A 117 6.58 -6.56 -10.28
C GLY A 117 6.18 -5.79 -9.04
N ILE A 118 5.29 -4.80 -9.18
CA ILE A 118 4.93 -3.90 -8.07
C ILE A 118 4.10 -4.60 -6.99
N LEU A 119 3.25 -5.56 -7.36
CA LEU A 119 2.43 -6.31 -6.41
C LEU A 119 3.28 -7.28 -5.59
N SER A 120 4.22 -7.99 -6.23
CA SER A 120 5.17 -8.86 -5.52
C SER A 120 5.98 -8.05 -4.49
N GLU A 121 6.50 -6.89 -4.89
CA GLU A 121 7.26 -6.03 -3.97
C GLU A 121 6.38 -5.46 -2.83
N ARG A 122 5.13 -5.08 -3.13
CA ARG A 122 4.21 -4.60 -2.09
C ARG A 122 3.94 -5.67 -1.05
N VAL A 123 3.75 -6.93 -1.48
CA VAL A 123 3.59 -8.08 -0.59
C VAL A 123 4.84 -8.26 0.29
N ASP A 124 6.04 -8.19 -0.28
CA ASP A 124 7.29 -8.30 0.49
C ASP A 124 7.41 -7.22 1.58
N PHE A 125 7.03 -5.97 1.28
CA PHE A 125 7.01 -4.90 2.27
C PHE A 125 5.92 -5.09 3.33
N CYS A 126 4.73 -5.56 2.95
CA CYS A 126 3.69 -5.92 3.91
C CYS A 126 4.18 -7.04 4.85
N ASN A 127 4.82 -8.08 4.33
CA ASN A 127 5.37 -9.19 5.12
C ASN A 127 6.47 -8.72 6.09
N LYS A 128 7.35 -7.81 5.66
CA LYS A 128 8.35 -7.17 6.55
C LYS A 128 7.72 -6.32 7.65
N LEU A 129 6.58 -5.67 7.40
CA LEU A 129 5.84 -4.91 8.40
C LEU A 129 5.13 -5.84 9.40
N ILE A 130 4.50 -6.91 8.91
CA ILE A 130 3.86 -7.96 9.72
C ILE A 130 4.87 -8.60 10.67
N SER A 131 6.07 -8.95 10.17
CA SER A 131 7.14 -9.52 10.99
C SER A 131 7.65 -8.58 12.10
N ARG A 132 7.26 -7.30 12.07
CA ARG A 132 7.58 -6.26 13.05
C ARG A 132 6.37 -5.87 13.91
N GLY A 133 5.27 -6.64 13.84
CA GLY A 133 4.05 -6.38 14.62
C GLY A 133 3.18 -5.25 14.07
N VAL A 134 3.42 -4.80 12.82
CA VAL A 134 2.54 -3.82 12.16
C VAL A 134 1.52 -4.59 11.32
N PRO A 135 0.21 -4.49 11.61
CA PRO A 135 -0.80 -5.27 10.89
C PRO A 135 -0.92 -4.76 9.45
N GLN A 136 -0.53 -5.61 8.49
CA GLN A 136 -0.64 -5.32 7.05
C GLN A 136 -1.24 -6.50 6.26
N HIS A 137 -1.83 -7.49 6.94
CA HIS A 137 -2.38 -8.68 6.29
C HIS A 137 -3.46 -8.33 5.26
N TYR A 138 -4.29 -7.30 5.51
CA TYR A 138 -5.30 -6.85 4.54
C TYR A 138 -4.67 -6.36 3.23
N TYR A 139 -3.67 -5.49 3.31
CA TYR A 139 -3.00 -4.97 2.12
C TYR A 139 -2.18 -6.04 1.39
N ALA A 140 -1.58 -6.99 2.12
CA ALA A 140 -0.94 -8.16 1.53
C ALA A 140 -1.97 -9.02 0.76
N MET A 141 -3.09 -9.35 1.40
CA MET A 141 -4.19 -10.14 0.82
C MET A 141 -4.71 -9.53 -0.49
N ILE A 142 -5.07 -8.24 -0.49
CA ILE A 142 -5.57 -7.56 -1.70
C ILE A 142 -4.49 -7.53 -2.80
N SER A 143 -3.23 -7.31 -2.42
CA SER A 143 -2.12 -7.32 -3.39
C SER A 143 -1.91 -8.70 -4.00
N LEU A 144 -2.04 -9.76 -3.21
CA LEU A 144 -1.96 -11.15 -3.65
C LEU A 144 -3.15 -11.53 -4.55
N HIS A 145 -4.34 -11.03 -4.27
CA HIS A 145 -5.52 -11.24 -5.12
C HIS A 145 -5.33 -10.64 -6.53
N HIS A 146 -4.85 -9.40 -6.60
CA HIS A 146 -4.49 -8.77 -7.86
C HIS A 146 -3.31 -9.48 -8.54
N LEU A 147 -2.32 -9.94 -7.78
CA LEU A 147 -1.16 -10.66 -8.32
C LEU A 147 -1.57 -11.99 -8.94
N TYR A 148 -2.43 -12.74 -8.26
CA TYR A 148 -3.00 -13.98 -8.75
C TYR A 148 -3.76 -13.74 -10.06
N SER A 149 -4.60 -12.70 -10.11
CA SER A 149 -5.33 -12.33 -11.31
C SER A 149 -4.39 -12.00 -12.48
N ALA A 150 -3.34 -11.21 -12.23
CA ALA A 150 -2.35 -10.84 -13.24
C ALA A 150 -1.55 -12.05 -13.74
N LEU A 151 -1.12 -12.94 -12.84
CA LEU A 151 -0.38 -14.16 -13.21
C LEU A 151 -1.25 -15.11 -14.04
N ARG A 152 -2.51 -15.31 -13.64
CA ARG A 152 -3.46 -16.14 -14.39
C ARG A 152 -3.73 -15.58 -15.79
N GLU A 153 -3.90 -14.26 -15.90
CA GLU A 153 -4.15 -13.61 -17.18
C GLU A 153 -2.91 -13.61 -18.10
N MET A 154 -1.71 -13.56 -17.51
CA MET A 154 -0.45 -13.62 -18.25
C MET A 154 -0.25 -14.99 -18.92
N ASN A 155 -0.75 -16.07 -18.31
CA ASN A 155 -0.76 -17.44 -18.86
C ASN A 155 0.59 -17.89 -19.48
N LYS A 156 1.71 -17.45 -18.89
CA LYS A 156 3.05 -17.82 -19.36
C LYS A 156 3.47 -19.15 -18.76
N THR A 157 4.09 -20.00 -19.57
CA THR A 157 4.71 -21.26 -19.14
C THR A 157 5.66 -21.03 -17.97
N GLY A 158 5.63 -21.89 -16.94
CA GLY A 158 6.46 -21.77 -15.74
C GLY A 158 5.93 -20.83 -14.65
N THR A 159 4.77 -20.20 -14.83
CA THR A 159 4.14 -19.37 -13.79
C THR A 159 3.24 -20.15 -12.83
N LEU A 160 2.94 -21.42 -13.12
CA LEU A 160 1.99 -22.24 -12.34
C LEU A 160 2.36 -22.35 -10.86
N GLN A 161 3.64 -22.60 -10.57
CA GLN A 161 4.12 -22.67 -9.18
C GLN A 161 3.92 -21.34 -8.46
N LYS A 162 4.35 -20.23 -9.08
CA LYS A 162 4.15 -18.88 -8.52
C LYS A 162 2.66 -18.55 -8.31
N THR A 163 1.79 -18.96 -9.23
CA THR A 163 0.34 -18.78 -9.12
C THR A 163 -0.23 -19.56 -7.92
N ARG A 164 0.22 -20.79 -7.69
CA ARG A 164 -0.15 -21.61 -6.52
C ARG A 164 0.34 -21.00 -5.21
N ASP A 165 1.60 -20.57 -5.16
CA ASP A 165 2.19 -19.96 -3.97
C ASP A 165 1.45 -18.65 -3.63
N THR A 166 1.18 -17.82 -4.64
CA THR A 166 0.38 -16.59 -4.49
C THR A 166 -1.01 -16.88 -3.93
N LEU A 167 -1.70 -17.91 -4.44
CA LEU A 167 -3.02 -18.32 -3.94
C LEU A 167 -2.96 -18.79 -2.48
N ASN A 168 -1.91 -19.53 -2.12
CA ASN A 168 -1.74 -20.03 -0.76
C ASN A 168 -1.46 -18.91 0.24
N GLU A 169 -0.59 -17.98 -0.11
CA GLU A 169 -0.33 -16.78 0.69
C GLU A 169 -1.58 -15.91 0.81
N MET A 170 -2.33 -15.73 -0.28
CA MET A 170 -3.57 -14.94 -0.28
C MET A 170 -4.55 -15.45 0.77
N VAL A 171 -4.76 -16.77 0.81
CA VAL A 171 -5.65 -17.42 1.80
C VAL A 171 -5.10 -17.30 3.22
N ALA A 172 -3.78 -17.46 3.42
CA ALA A 172 -3.18 -17.31 4.73
C ALA A 172 -3.37 -15.89 5.29
N HIS A 173 -3.19 -14.85 4.46
CA HIS A 173 -3.44 -13.47 4.86
C HIS A 173 -4.93 -13.18 5.09
N ALA A 174 -5.83 -13.75 4.28
CA ALA A 174 -7.26 -13.62 4.48
C ALA A 174 -7.71 -14.23 5.82
N GLN A 175 -7.20 -15.41 6.18
CA GLN A 175 -7.46 -16.02 7.48
C GLN A 175 -6.93 -15.14 8.62
N ALA A 176 -5.71 -14.61 8.49
CA ALA A 176 -5.13 -13.72 9.50
C ALA A 176 -5.93 -12.43 9.68
N VAL A 177 -6.52 -11.87 8.61
CA VAL A 177 -7.43 -10.71 8.70
C VAL A 177 -8.66 -11.04 9.55
N ILE A 178 -9.24 -12.22 9.37
CA ILE A 178 -10.39 -12.68 10.16
C ILE A 178 -9.99 -12.90 11.62
N ASP A 179 -8.85 -13.55 11.85
CA ASP A 179 -8.36 -13.91 13.19
C ASP A 179 -7.98 -12.67 14.03
N MET A 180 -7.44 -11.62 13.40
CA MET A 180 -7.22 -10.34 14.07
C MET A 180 -8.52 -9.71 14.59
N GLY A 181 -9.65 -9.98 13.92
CA GLY A 181 -10.97 -9.49 14.33
C GLY A 181 -11.13 -7.98 14.28
N LYS A 182 -12.32 -7.50 14.65
CA LYS A 182 -12.66 -6.06 14.66
C LYS A 182 -11.98 -5.27 15.78
N ASP A 183 -11.54 -5.97 16.83
CA ASP A 183 -11.11 -5.37 18.09
C ASP A 183 -9.58 -5.16 18.19
N HIS A 184 -8.82 -5.49 17.14
CA HIS A 184 -7.37 -5.34 17.18
C HIS A 184 -6.99 -3.84 17.24
N PRO A 185 -6.18 -3.40 18.24
CA PRO A 185 -6.02 -1.99 18.61
C PRO A 185 -5.36 -1.10 17.55
N SER A 186 -4.76 -1.70 16.53
CA SER A 186 -4.16 -1.00 15.39
C SER A 186 -4.65 -1.53 14.04
N PHE A 187 -5.74 -2.31 14.03
CA PHE A 187 -6.42 -2.75 12.82
C PHE A 187 -7.62 -1.83 12.63
N ASP A 188 -7.70 -1.16 11.48
CA ASP A 188 -8.85 -0.35 11.07
C ASP A 188 -10.00 -1.30 10.65
N GLY A 189 -10.41 -2.18 11.56
CA GLY A 189 -11.27 -3.35 11.32
C GLY A 189 -12.72 -3.01 11.00
N ASP A 190 -12.95 -2.09 10.06
CA ASP A 190 -14.26 -1.89 9.45
C ASP A 190 -14.76 -3.24 8.92
N ALA A 191 -16.07 -3.46 9.03
CA ALA A 191 -16.74 -4.67 8.56
C ALA A 191 -16.38 -5.01 7.11
N GLY A 192 -16.07 -4.00 6.28
CA GLY A 192 -15.60 -4.16 4.91
C GLY A 192 -14.37 -5.08 4.78
N PHE A 193 -13.35 -4.93 5.62
CA PHE A 193 -12.11 -5.71 5.49
C PHE A 193 -12.31 -7.20 5.80
N ILE A 194 -13.14 -7.49 6.80
CA ILE A 194 -13.47 -8.87 7.18
C ILE A 194 -14.36 -9.52 6.11
N GLU A 195 -15.32 -8.80 5.55
CA GLU A 195 -16.15 -9.33 4.47
C GLU A 195 -15.34 -9.58 3.19
N ASP A 196 -14.40 -8.69 2.85
CA ASP A 196 -13.43 -8.92 1.76
C ASP A 196 -12.63 -10.20 2.00
N ALA A 197 -12.10 -10.40 3.20
CA ALA A 197 -11.35 -11.60 3.55
C ALA A 197 -12.19 -12.88 3.43
N LYS A 198 -13.44 -12.87 3.90
CA LYS A 198 -14.37 -14.01 3.74
C LYS A 198 -14.69 -14.29 2.27
N ASN A 199 -14.86 -13.25 1.45
CA ASN A 199 -15.08 -13.41 0.01
C ASN A 199 -13.87 -14.06 -0.65
N ILE A 200 -12.66 -13.60 -0.32
CA ILE A 200 -11.39 -14.14 -0.84
C ILE A 200 -11.17 -15.58 -0.40
N LEU A 201 -11.51 -15.95 0.84
CA LEU A 201 -11.42 -17.35 1.29
C LEU A 201 -12.33 -18.27 0.46
N ARG A 202 -13.58 -17.85 0.19
CA ARG A 202 -14.51 -18.60 -0.67
C ARG A 202 -13.94 -18.78 -2.08
N GLU A 203 -13.45 -17.70 -2.69
CA GLU A 203 -12.85 -17.75 -4.02
C GLU A 203 -11.59 -18.63 -4.05
N GLY A 204 -10.76 -18.54 -3.01
CA GLY A 204 -9.53 -19.32 -2.87
C GLY A 204 -9.78 -20.82 -2.72
N ASP A 205 -10.83 -21.21 -1.99
CA ASP A 205 -11.25 -22.61 -1.86
C ASP A 205 -11.69 -23.19 -3.21
N ASP A 206 -12.46 -22.43 -3.99
CA ASP A 206 -12.88 -22.84 -5.33
C ASP A 206 -11.69 -23.03 -6.27
N PHE A 207 -10.72 -22.09 -6.24
CA PHE A 207 -9.49 -22.23 -7.05
C PHE A 207 -8.62 -23.38 -6.60
N ARG A 208 -8.47 -23.62 -5.30
CA ARG A 208 -7.71 -24.78 -4.79
C ARG A 208 -8.35 -26.09 -5.20
N ARG A 209 -9.69 -26.20 -5.12
CA ARG A 209 -10.43 -27.38 -5.60
C ARG A 209 -10.19 -27.62 -7.09
N LEU A 210 -10.25 -26.56 -7.91
CA LEU A 210 -9.93 -26.64 -9.34
C LEU A 210 -8.47 -27.08 -9.57
N LEU A 211 -7.51 -26.46 -8.88
CA LEU A 211 -6.09 -26.82 -9.02
C LEU A 211 -5.77 -28.23 -8.53
N ASN A 212 -6.48 -28.74 -7.53
CA ASN A 212 -6.35 -30.11 -7.04
C ASN A 212 -7.01 -31.12 -7.98
N ALA A 213 -8.17 -30.78 -8.58
CA ALA A 213 -8.79 -31.60 -9.64
C ALA A 213 -7.90 -31.65 -10.90
N LEU A 214 -7.20 -30.55 -11.19
CA LEU A 214 -6.14 -30.48 -12.21
C LEU A 214 -4.81 -31.08 -11.70
N GLY A 215 -4.72 -31.38 -10.41
CA GLY A 215 -3.57 -31.85 -9.63
C GLY A 215 -3.15 -33.28 -9.92
N ASP A 216 -4.10 -34.13 -10.30
CA ASP A 216 -3.83 -35.45 -10.89
C ASP A 216 -3.35 -35.36 -12.36
N SER A 217 -3.32 -34.14 -12.92
CA SER A 217 -3.08 -33.87 -14.34
C SER A 217 -2.06 -32.76 -14.60
N VAL A 218 -1.32 -32.27 -13.60
CA VAL A 218 -0.39 -31.13 -13.77
C VAL A 218 0.68 -31.41 -14.82
N ALA A 219 1.07 -32.68 -14.96
CA ALA A 219 1.96 -33.13 -16.02
C ALA A 219 1.44 -32.84 -17.44
N LYS A 220 0.14 -32.62 -17.65
CA LYS A 220 -0.45 -32.27 -18.96
C LYS A 220 -0.43 -30.78 -19.28
N LEU A 221 -0.44 -29.91 -18.26
CA LEU A 221 -0.39 -28.46 -18.48
C LEU A 221 1.01 -27.98 -18.88
N ASP A 222 2.06 -28.68 -18.46
CA ASP A 222 3.44 -28.41 -18.88
C ASP A 222 3.86 -29.22 -20.13
N ALA A 223 3.08 -30.23 -20.56
CA ALA A 223 3.44 -31.13 -21.65
C ALA A 223 2.68 -30.90 -22.98
N GLU A 224 1.69 -30.00 -23.03
CA GLU A 224 0.88 -29.82 -24.25
C GLU A 224 1.19 -28.60 -25.12
N HIS A 225 2.20 -27.76 -24.82
CA HIS A 225 2.65 -26.69 -25.74
C HIS A 225 4.17 -26.52 -25.80
#